data_AF-A0A844U255-F1
#
_entry.id   AF-A0A844U255-F1
#
_cell.length_a   1.000
_cell.length_b   1.000
_cell.length_c   1.000
_cell.angle_alpha   90.00
_cell.angle_beta   90.00
_cell.angle_gamma   90.00
#
_symmetry.space_group_name_H-M   'P 1'
#
loop_
_entity.id
_entity.type
_entity.pdbx_description
1 polymer ?
#
loop_
_entity_poly.entity_id
_entity_poly.type
_entity_poly.pdbx_seq_one_letter_code
_entity_poly.pdbx_strand_id
1 'polypeptide(L)'
;MIPNVLASAGNLLSSLWPDSEPVRQHAVIQKLIAYIDQDDVTALTALLTDSDERARILAALPDADRSPLHYAAEHGKYKALEVCVDNLPFEVWNLRTRDTGRTPLMLAMENNHDAILPMLKCRLTAWLDSLEHLSVDEASDALIDMKIVYDCDFERQDALDTLWHMVVNARDHEGNTPMLLAMKNKHYECCKALLFRGADVDIRNDHDESARLLALDLPAGEGVRYLLYRAPTV
;
A
#
# COMPACT_ATOMS: atom_id res chain seq x y z
N MET A 1 17.71 -7.90 4.98
CA MET A 1 17.60 -6.53 5.53
C MET A 1 17.51 -5.62 4.31
N ILE A 2 16.30 -5.35 3.83
CA ILE A 2 16.12 -4.52 2.63
C ILE A 2 16.32 -3.07 3.09
N PRO A 3 17.23 -2.30 2.47
CA PRO A 3 17.43 -0.91 2.85
C PRO A 3 16.10 -0.17 2.71
N ASN A 4 15.87 0.79 3.60
CA ASN A 4 14.75 1.71 3.49
C ASN A 4 14.99 2.55 2.22
N VAL A 5 14.49 2.12 1.07
CA VAL A 5 14.64 2.79 -0.25
C VAL A 5 14.14 4.24 -0.19
N LEU A 6 13.21 4.53 0.73
CA LEU A 6 12.75 5.91 1.00
C LEU A 6 13.78 6.74 1.78
N ALA A 7 14.67 6.14 2.58
CA ALA A 7 15.75 6.85 3.23
C ALA A 7 16.89 7.18 2.26
N SER A 8 17.17 6.31 1.28
CA SER A 8 18.14 6.61 0.22
C SER A 8 17.56 7.60 -0.81
N ALA A 9 16.29 7.44 -1.21
CA ALA A 9 15.60 8.38 -2.10
C ALA A 9 15.38 9.75 -1.44
N GLY A 10 15.03 9.80 -0.15
CA GLY A 10 14.92 11.04 0.62
C GLY A 10 16.24 11.80 0.72
N ASN A 11 17.36 11.08 0.90
CA ASN A 11 18.70 11.69 0.90
C ASN A 11 19.11 12.22 -0.48
N LEU A 12 18.75 11.53 -1.57
CA LEU A 12 19.02 11.99 -2.95
C LEU A 12 18.13 13.19 -3.37
N LEU A 13 16.85 13.20 -2.97
CA LEU A 13 15.92 14.29 -3.28
C LEU A 13 16.22 15.56 -2.46
N SER A 14 16.65 15.40 -1.19
CA SER A 14 17.06 16.53 -0.34
C SER A 14 18.34 17.23 -0.82
N SER A 15 19.24 16.53 -1.52
CA SER A 15 20.46 17.15 -2.08
C SER A 15 20.22 17.89 -3.41
N LEU A 16 19.12 17.58 -4.11
CA LEU A 16 18.80 18.17 -5.42
C LEU A 16 18.04 19.50 -5.30
N TRP A 17 17.44 19.84 -4.15
CA TRP A 17 16.67 21.07 -3.98
C TRP A 17 16.78 21.66 -2.55
N PRO A 18 17.80 22.49 -2.26
CA PRO A 18 18.09 22.92 -0.89
C PRO A 18 17.06 23.88 -0.24
N ASP A 19 16.09 24.45 -0.97
CA ASP A 19 15.33 25.62 -0.48
C ASP A 19 13.82 25.63 -0.85
N SER A 20 13.12 24.49 -0.85
CA SER A 20 11.65 24.53 -0.95
C SER A 20 11.00 24.52 0.44
N GLU A 21 10.42 25.65 0.85
CA GLU A 21 9.75 25.84 2.14
C GLU A 21 8.80 24.66 2.48
N PRO A 22 8.90 24.05 3.68
CA PRO A 22 8.02 22.96 4.12
C PRO A 22 6.53 23.27 3.96
N VAL A 23 6.17 24.55 4.04
CA VAL A 23 4.80 25.07 3.88
C VAL A 23 4.22 24.81 2.49
N ARG A 24 5.03 24.93 1.42
CA ARG A 24 4.55 24.73 0.04
C ARG A 24 4.34 23.27 -0.29
N GLN A 25 5.22 22.40 0.22
CA GLN A 25 5.11 20.95 0.08
C GLN A 25 3.83 20.43 0.76
N HIS A 26 3.51 20.98 1.93
CA HIS A 26 2.25 20.66 2.63
C HIS A 26 1.01 21.11 1.84
N ALA A 27 1.04 22.28 1.20
CA ALA A 27 -0.09 22.80 0.43
C ALA A 27 -0.45 21.95 -0.81
N VAL A 28 0.55 21.37 -1.49
CA VAL A 28 0.32 20.50 -2.66
C VAL A 28 -0.37 19.21 -2.26
N ILE A 29 0.06 18.58 -1.15
CA ILE A 29 -0.59 17.37 -0.63
C ILE A 29 -2.01 17.66 -0.15
N GLN A 30 -2.24 18.78 0.54
CA GLN A 30 -3.60 19.18 0.96
C GLN A 30 -4.53 19.42 -0.22
N LYS A 31 -4.03 20.04 -1.31
CA LYS A 31 -4.81 20.20 -2.55
C LYS A 31 -5.18 18.86 -3.16
N LEU A 32 -4.24 17.92 -3.21
CA LEU A 32 -4.45 16.57 -3.71
C LEU A 32 -5.50 15.81 -2.89
N ILE A 33 -5.42 15.89 -1.56
CA ILE A 33 -6.40 15.32 -0.63
C ILE A 33 -7.78 15.94 -0.84
N ALA A 34 -7.87 17.26 -1.01
CA ALA A 34 -9.13 17.94 -1.24
C ALA A 34 -9.85 17.43 -2.51
N TYR A 35 -9.11 17.10 -3.58
CA TYR A 35 -9.70 16.47 -4.77
C TYR A 35 -10.19 15.05 -4.51
N ILE A 36 -9.48 14.27 -3.69
CA ILE A 36 -9.90 12.92 -3.27
C ILE A 36 -11.19 12.99 -2.45
N ASP A 37 -11.28 13.93 -1.51
CA ASP A 37 -12.46 14.12 -0.66
C ASP A 37 -13.69 14.50 -1.50
N GLN A 38 -13.49 15.38 -2.48
CA GLN A 38 -14.51 15.82 -3.44
C GLN A 38 -14.84 14.77 -4.52
N ASP A 39 -14.09 13.66 -4.59
CA ASP A 39 -14.15 12.67 -5.67
C ASP A 39 -13.99 13.30 -7.07
N ASP A 40 -13.21 14.39 -7.16
CA ASP A 40 -12.90 15.08 -8.41
C ASP A 40 -11.76 14.35 -9.14
N VAL A 41 -12.10 13.23 -9.74
CA VAL A 41 -11.18 12.36 -10.48
C VAL A 41 -10.53 13.09 -11.66
N THR A 42 -11.23 14.05 -12.28
CA THR A 42 -10.71 14.81 -13.43
C THR A 42 -9.61 15.78 -13.01
N ALA A 43 -9.84 16.58 -11.96
CA ALA A 43 -8.81 17.46 -11.42
C ALA A 43 -7.63 16.68 -10.85
N LEU A 44 -7.92 15.56 -10.18
CA LEU A 44 -6.90 14.63 -9.68
C LEU A 44 -6.01 14.09 -10.81
N THR A 45 -6.62 13.63 -11.90
CA THR A 45 -5.89 13.08 -13.05
C THR A 45 -5.02 14.16 -13.69
N ALA A 46 -5.60 15.34 -13.96
CA ALA A 46 -4.86 16.46 -14.54
C ALA A 46 -3.64 16.84 -13.69
N LEU A 47 -3.78 16.85 -12.36
CA LEU A 47 -2.70 17.16 -11.43
C LEU A 47 -1.59 16.08 -11.42
N LEU A 48 -1.96 14.80 -11.48
CA LEU A 48 -0.99 13.69 -11.42
C LEU A 48 -0.31 13.39 -12.76
N THR A 49 -0.94 13.77 -13.88
CA THR A 49 -0.33 13.66 -15.22
C THR A 49 0.68 14.76 -15.51
N ASP A 50 0.60 15.89 -14.80
CA ASP A 50 1.58 16.97 -14.91
C ASP A 50 2.90 16.55 -14.24
N SER A 51 3.99 16.57 -15.00
CA SER A 51 5.29 16.07 -14.54
C SER A 51 5.86 16.87 -13.37
N ASP A 52 5.65 18.19 -13.38
CA ASP A 52 6.21 19.09 -12.37
C ASP A 52 5.43 18.96 -11.06
N GLU A 53 4.10 18.91 -11.13
CA GLU A 53 3.24 18.69 -9.96
C GLU A 53 3.45 17.28 -9.38
N ARG A 54 3.56 16.26 -10.22
CA ARG A 54 3.90 14.91 -9.77
C ARG A 54 5.24 14.88 -9.03
N ALA A 55 6.28 15.52 -9.55
CA ALA A 55 7.58 15.60 -8.87
C ALA A 55 7.49 16.33 -7.53
N ARG A 56 6.73 17.42 -7.45
CA ARG A 56 6.46 18.14 -6.19
C ARG A 56 5.72 17.29 -5.16
N ILE A 57 4.72 16.52 -5.60
CA ILE A 57 3.98 15.60 -4.74
C ILE A 57 4.95 14.55 -4.17
N LEU A 58 5.76 13.91 -5.02
CA LEU A 58 6.71 12.89 -4.58
C LEU A 58 7.73 13.43 -3.58
N ALA A 59 8.21 14.67 -3.78
CA ALA A 59 9.12 15.33 -2.84
C ALA A 59 8.47 15.64 -1.48
N ALA A 60 7.16 15.89 -1.45
CA ALA A 60 6.43 16.25 -0.24
C ALA A 60 5.94 15.03 0.59
N LEU A 61 5.80 13.86 -0.04
CA LEU A 61 5.23 12.66 0.60
C LEU A 61 6.00 12.16 1.84
N PRO A 62 7.35 12.17 1.88
CA PRO A 62 8.09 11.68 3.06
C PRO A 62 7.81 12.47 4.34
N ASP A 63 7.52 13.76 4.20
CA ASP A 63 7.24 14.65 5.34
C ASP A 63 5.75 14.65 5.73
N ALA A 64 4.88 14.11 4.88
CA ALA A 64 3.46 14.03 5.15
C ALA A 64 3.13 12.91 6.14
N ASP A 65 2.19 13.18 7.04
CA ASP A 65 1.71 12.16 7.99
C ASP A 65 0.94 11.03 7.30
N ARG A 66 0.28 11.35 6.18
CA ARG A 66 -0.53 10.43 5.38
C ARG A 66 -0.35 10.73 3.90
N SER A 67 -0.22 9.66 3.11
CA SER A 67 -0.22 9.75 1.65
C SER A 67 -1.64 9.86 1.08
N PRO A 68 -1.81 10.30 -0.18
CA PRO A 68 -3.12 10.36 -0.85
C PRO A 68 -3.84 9.01 -0.90
N LEU A 69 -3.07 7.92 -1.04
CA LEU A 69 -3.63 6.56 -1.02
C LEU A 69 -4.23 6.22 0.35
N HIS A 70 -3.69 6.74 1.47
CA HIS A 70 -4.29 6.54 2.78
C HIS A 70 -5.69 7.14 2.84
N TYR A 71 -5.85 8.39 2.41
CA TYR A 71 -7.15 9.07 2.40
C TYR A 71 -8.14 8.38 1.47
N ALA A 72 -7.70 8.01 0.25
CA ALA A 72 -8.56 7.33 -0.70
C ALA A 72 -8.99 5.94 -0.20
N ALA A 73 -8.08 5.21 0.46
CA ALA A 73 -8.35 3.88 1.01
C ALA A 73 -9.25 3.93 2.24
N GLU A 74 -9.02 4.88 3.16
CA GLU A 74 -9.81 5.09 4.37
C GLU A 74 -11.28 5.43 4.07
N HIS A 75 -11.53 6.19 3.00
CA HIS A 75 -12.88 6.64 2.62
C HIS A 75 -13.48 5.84 1.45
N GLY A 76 -12.83 4.77 1.00
CA GLY A 76 -13.33 3.91 -0.09
C GLY A 76 -13.47 4.63 -1.43
N LYS A 77 -12.65 5.64 -1.71
CA LYS A 77 -12.66 6.43 -2.96
C LYS A 77 -11.95 5.67 -4.09
N TYR A 78 -12.56 4.57 -4.55
CA TYR A 78 -11.91 3.63 -5.47
C TYR A 78 -11.38 4.26 -6.76
N LYS A 79 -12.13 5.19 -7.37
CA LYS A 79 -11.69 5.87 -8.61
C LYS A 79 -10.50 6.79 -8.38
N ALA A 80 -10.52 7.56 -7.29
CA ALA A 80 -9.40 8.41 -6.91
C ALA A 80 -8.16 7.55 -6.60
N LEU A 81 -8.36 6.43 -5.91
CA LEU A 81 -7.32 5.47 -5.60
C LEU A 81 -6.70 4.86 -6.86
N GLU A 82 -7.53 4.48 -7.84
CA GLU A 82 -7.09 3.98 -9.15
C GLU A 82 -6.20 5.00 -9.86
N VAL A 83 -6.65 6.26 -9.95
CA VAL A 83 -5.86 7.34 -10.58
C VAL A 83 -4.55 7.59 -9.83
N CYS A 84 -4.56 7.55 -8.50
CA CYS A 84 -3.33 7.67 -7.72
C CYS A 84 -2.37 6.50 -7.99
N VAL A 85 -2.86 5.27 -7.99
CA VAL A 85 -2.05 4.06 -8.23
C VAL A 85 -1.45 4.03 -9.64
N ASP A 86 -2.18 4.51 -10.64
CA ASP A 86 -1.72 4.54 -12.03
C ASP A 86 -0.65 5.61 -12.30
N ASN A 87 -0.60 6.68 -11.48
CA ASN A 87 0.28 7.82 -11.72
C ASN A 87 1.36 8.01 -10.65
N LEU A 88 1.28 7.31 -9.52
CA LEU A 88 2.27 7.33 -8.44
C LEU A 88 3.04 6.01 -8.37
N PRO A 89 4.33 6.05 -8.02
CA PRO A 89 5.17 4.87 -8.06
C PRO A 89 4.83 3.90 -6.91
N PHE A 90 5.25 2.64 -7.05
CA PHE A 90 4.85 1.54 -6.17
C PHE A 90 5.23 1.75 -4.70
N GLU A 91 6.30 2.49 -4.42
CA GLU A 91 6.76 2.82 -3.06
C GLU A 91 5.68 3.57 -2.27
N VAL A 92 4.83 4.33 -2.96
CA VAL A 92 3.73 5.09 -2.33
C VAL A 92 2.62 4.16 -1.81
N TRP A 93 2.47 2.96 -2.38
CA TRP A 93 1.39 2.03 -2.04
C TRP A 93 1.54 1.43 -0.64
N ASN A 94 2.78 1.33 -0.15
CA ASN A 94 3.13 0.78 1.15
C ASN A 94 3.71 1.84 2.11
N LEU A 95 3.52 3.13 1.80
CA LEU A 95 3.86 4.17 2.77
C LEU A 95 3.11 3.93 4.08
N ARG A 96 3.76 4.30 5.16
CA ARG A 96 3.25 4.10 6.52
C ARG A 96 2.88 5.45 7.09
N THR A 97 1.73 5.54 7.74
CA THR A 97 1.37 6.76 8.46
C THR A 97 2.35 7.00 9.62
N ARG A 98 2.61 8.27 9.95
CA ARG A 98 3.58 8.64 10.99
C ARG A 98 3.14 8.22 12.40
N ASP A 99 1.83 8.24 12.65
CA ASP A 99 1.23 8.02 13.96
C ASP A 99 1.13 6.53 14.32
N THR A 100 0.54 5.74 13.43
CA THR A 100 0.18 4.34 13.67
C THR A 100 0.99 3.36 12.83
N GLY A 101 1.74 3.83 11.84
CA GLY A 101 2.52 2.97 10.96
C GLY A 101 1.68 2.20 9.95
N ARG A 102 0.40 2.56 9.81
CA ARG A 102 -0.56 1.84 8.97
C ARG A 102 -0.31 2.12 7.50
N THR A 103 -0.55 1.13 6.65
CA THR A 103 -0.52 1.28 5.19
C THR A 103 -1.90 1.69 4.66
N PRO A 104 -2.02 2.16 3.41
CA PRO A 104 -3.32 2.42 2.79
C PRO A 104 -4.26 1.20 2.86
N LEU A 105 -3.75 0.00 2.59
CA LEU A 105 -4.54 -1.23 2.68
C LEU A 105 -5.11 -1.45 4.09
N MET A 106 -4.33 -1.18 5.13
CA MET A 106 -4.78 -1.30 6.51
C MET A 106 -5.97 -0.40 6.82
N LEU A 107 -5.92 0.87 6.40
CA LEU A 107 -7.01 1.80 6.60
C LEU A 107 -8.27 1.38 5.84
N ALA A 108 -8.13 0.84 4.63
CA ALA A 108 -9.27 0.28 3.90
C ALA A 108 -9.89 -0.92 4.63
N MET A 109 -9.08 -1.83 5.17
CA MET A 109 -9.59 -3.02 5.87
C MET A 109 -10.27 -2.64 7.19
N GLU A 110 -9.69 -1.67 7.89
CA GLU A 110 -10.28 -1.07 9.09
C GLU A 110 -11.61 -0.37 8.82
N ASN A 111 -11.84 0.17 7.61
CA ASN A 111 -13.07 0.88 7.22
C ASN A 111 -14.01 0.07 6.30
N ASN A 112 -13.81 -1.25 6.19
CA ASN A 112 -14.64 -2.17 5.43
C ASN A 112 -14.67 -1.93 3.91
N HIS A 113 -13.50 -1.70 3.31
CA HIS A 113 -13.33 -1.43 1.87
C HIS A 113 -12.57 -2.55 1.17
N ASP A 114 -13.13 -3.76 1.13
CA ASP A 114 -12.53 -4.97 0.54
C ASP A 114 -12.27 -4.88 -0.97
N ALA A 115 -13.08 -4.11 -1.70
CA ALA A 115 -12.95 -3.90 -3.14
C ALA A 115 -11.60 -3.28 -3.57
N ILE A 116 -10.82 -2.74 -2.64
CA ILE A 116 -9.46 -2.27 -2.89
C ILE A 116 -8.49 -3.40 -3.27
N LEU A 117 -8.67 -4.60 -2.71
CA LEU A 117 -7.76 -5.74 -2.89
C LEU A 117 -7.70 -6.24 -4.34
N PRO A 118 -8.82 -6.51 -5.05
CA PRO A 118 -8.77 -6.84 -6.48
C PRO A 118 -8.10 -5.76 -7.31
N MET A 119 -8.40 -4.49 -7.05
CA MET A 119 -7.79 -3.37 -7.76
C MET A 119 -6.27 -3.33 -7.57
N LEU A 120 -5.77 -3.35 -6.33
CA LEU A 120 -4.33 -3.29 -6.06
C LEU A 120 -3.57 -4.48 -6.65
N LYS A 121 -4.09 -5.70 -6.53
CA LYS A 121 -3.43 -6.88 -7.14
C LYS A 121 -3.40 -6.78 -8.66
N CYS A 122 -4.50 -6.36 -9.29
CA CYS A 122 -4.56 -6.19 -10.75
C CYS A 122 -3.55 -5.14 -11.24
N ARG A 123 -3.44 -4.00 -10.53
CA ARG A 123 -2.50 -2.94 -10.86
C ARG A 123 -1.04 -3.34 -10.60
N LEU A 124 -0.77 -4.14 -9.57
CA LEU A 124 0.56 -4.70 -9.35
C LEU A 124 0.98 -5.62 -10.51
N THR A 125 0.08 -6.48 -10.98
CA THR A 125 0.33 -7.34 -12.14
C THR A 125 0.61 -6.51 -13.39
N ALA A 126 -0.22 -5.51 -13.68
CA ALA A 126 -0.06 -4.62 -14.83
C ALA A 126 1.22 -3.78 -14.76
N TRP A 127 1.57 -3.28 -13.57
CA TRP A 127 2.83 -2.60 -13.32
C TRP A 127 4.01 -3.52 -13.65
N LEU A 128 4.00 -4.76 -13.14
CA LEU A 128 5.02 -5.76 -13.46
C LEU A 128 5.10 -6.08 -14.96
N ASP A 129 3.97 -6.18 -15.67
CA ASP A 129 3.94 -6.38 -17.13
C ASP A 129 4.63 -5.22 -17.86
N SER A 130 4.43 -3.98 -17.39
CA SER A 130 5.08 -2.82 -18.01
C SER A 130 6.60 -2.81 -17.85
N LEU A 131 7.14 -3.51 -16.84
CA LEU A 131 8.58 -3.56 -16.58
C LEU A 131 9.36 -4.49 -17.51
N GLU A 132 8.68 -5.45 -18.16
CA GLU A 132 9.32 -6.41 -19.06
C GLU A 132 9.95 -5.72 -20.28
N HIS A 133 9.35 -4.62 -20.72
CA HIS A 133 9.77 -3.88 -21.91
C HIS A 133 10.66 -2.67 -21.61
N LEU A 134 10.92 -2.36 -20.33
CA LEU A 134 11.79 -1.25 -19.93
C LEU A 134 13.26 -1.65 -20.06
N SER A 135 14.03 -0.83 -20.78
CA SER A 135 15.48 -0.98 -20.85
C SER A 135 16.12 -0.60 -19.50
N VAL A 136 17.28 -1.18 -19.19
CA VAL A 136 18.02 -0.92 -17.92
C VAL A 136 18.38 0.57 -17.80
N ASP A 137 18.55 1.26 -18.93
CA ASP A 137 18.90 2.69 -18.98
C ASP A 137 17.70 3.62 -18.72
N GLU A 138 16.46 3.12 -18.84
CA GLU A 138 15.20 3.86 -18.63
C GLU A 138 14.54 3.56 -17.27
N ALA A 139 15.05 2.56 -16.56
CA ALA A 139 14.61 2.18 -15.23
C ALA A 139 15.05 3.23 -14.20
N SER A 140 14.12 3.70 -13.34
CA SER A 140 14.50 4.54 -12.19
C SER A 140 15.36 3.74 -11.20
N ASP A 141 16.19 4.41 -10.39
CA ASP A 141 17.06 3.75 -9.39
C ASP A 141 16.28 2.79 -8.45
N ALA A 142 15.03 3.11 -8.10
CA ALA A 142 14.15 2.25 -7.32
C ALA A 142 13.70 0.99 -8.08
N LEU A 143 13.52 1.11 -9.40
CA LEU A 143 13.25 -0.01 -10.29
C LEU A 143 14.48 -0.91 -10.44
N ILE A 144 15.69 -0.34 -10.40
CA ILE A 144 16.96 -1.06 -10.46
C ILE A 144 17.20 -1.84 -9.16
N ASP A 145 16.95 -1.26 -7.99
CA ASP A 145 17.01 -1.99 -6.71
C ASP A 145 16.01 -3.17 -6.68
N MET A 146 14.83 -3.00 -7.27
CA MET A 146 13.91 -4.12 -7.49
C MET A 146 14.44 -5.11 -8.53
N LYS A 147 14.95 -4.64 -9.68
CA LYS A 147 15.59 -5.44 -10.76
C LYS A 147 16.78 -6.27 -10.25
N ILE A 148 17.52 -5.80 -9.25
CA ILE A 148 18.62 -6.56 -8.62
C ILE A 148 18.09 -7.76 -7.81
N VAL A 149 16.83 -7.72 -7.34
CA VAL A 149 16.13 -8.94 -6.88
C VAL A 149 15.78 -9.87 -8.06
N TYR A 150 15.57 -9.33 -9.27
CA TYR A 150 15.31 -10.10 -10.50
C TYR A 150 16.56 -10.73 -11.14
N ASP A 151 17.79 -10.40 -10.74
CA ASP A 151 19.00 -10.83 -11.45
C ASP A 151 19.51 -12.24 -11.06
N CYS A 152 18.64 -13.09 -10.53
CA CYS A 152 18.95 -14.49 -10.19
C CYS A 152 17.72 -15.37 -10.43
N ASP A 153 17.45 -15.81 -11.66
CA ASP A 153 16.50 -16.90 -11.98
C ASP A 153 15.13 -16.84 -11.27
N PHE A 154 14.59 -15.64 -10.99
CA PHE A 154 13.35 -15.47 -10.24
C PHE A 154 12.18 -15.43 -11.22
N GLU A 155 11.24 -16.39 -11.12
CA GLU A 155 10.08 -16.40 -12.01
C GLU A 155 9.20 -15.17 -11.70
N ARG A 156 8.61 -14.56 -12.73
CA ARG A 156 7.71 -13.39 -12.60
C ARG A 156 6.65 -13.60 -11.51
N GLN A 157 6.13 -14.81 -11.43
CA GLN A 157 5.11 -15.18 -10.46
C GLN A 157 5.63 -15.06 -9.03
N ASP A 158 6.88 -15.47 -8.78
CA ASP A 158 7.52 -15.35 -7.48
C ASP A 158 7.71 -13.88 -7.07
N ALA A 159 8.01 -12.99 -8.03
CA ALA A 159 8.09 -11.55 -7.78
C ALA A 159 6.74 -10.95 -7.42
N LEU A 160 5.70 -11.29 -8.20
CA LEU A 160 4.34 -10.87 -7.92
C LEU A 160 3.87 -11.37 -6.54
N ASP A 161 4.21 -12.59 -6.16
CA ASP A 161 3.82 -13.18 -4.89
C ASP A 161 4.62 -12.59 -3.73
N THR A 162 5.91 -12.34 -3.90
CA THR A 162 6.75 -11.66 -2.89
C THR A 162 6.28 -10.24 -2.63
N LEU A 163 6.11 -9.42 -3.67
CA LEU A 163 5.66 -8.03 -3.54
C LEU A 163 4.25 -7.97 -2.95
N TRP A 164 3.37 -8.85 -3.41
CA TRP A 164 2.02 -8.90 -2.88
C TRP A 164 1.99 -9.33 -1.43
N HIS A 165 2.79 -10.34 -1.04
CA HIS A 165 2.91 -10.78 0.34
C HIS A 165 3.36 -9.63 1.25
N MET A 166 4.31 -8.80 0.80
CA MET A 166 4.71 -7.59 1.54
C MET A 166 3.57 -6.59 1.75
N VAL A 167 2.66 -6.46 0.77
CA VAL A 167 1.48 -5.58 0.86
C VAL A 167 0.43 -6.14 1.82
N VAL A 168 0.00 -7.40 1.63
CA VAL A 168 -1.12 -7.97 2.40
C VAL A 168 -0.77 -8.33 3.84
N ASN A 169 0.52 -8.54 4.13
CA ASN A 169 1.02 -8.94 5.44
C ASN A 169 1.88 -7.86 6.11
N ALA A 170 1.80 -6.62 5.63
CA ALA A 170 2.42 -5.48 6.30
C ALA A 170 1.97 -5.42 7.77
N ARG A 171 2.83 -4.91 8.65
CA ARG A 171 2.57 -4.75 10.09
C ARG A 171 2.63 -3.30 10.51
N ASP A 172 1.64 -2.78 11.24
CA ASP A 172 1.65 -1.42 11.80
C ASP A 172 2.56 -1.29 13.04
N HIS A 173 2.54 -0.15 13.75
CA HIS A 173 3.37 0.08 14.94
C HIS A 173 3.08 -0.86 16.12
N GLU A 174 1.89 -1.45 16.18
CA GLU A 174 1.51 -2.45 17.18
C GLU A 174 1.68 -3.89 16.64
N GLY A 175 2.23 -4.02 15.43
CA GLY A 175 2.39 -5.30 14.77
C GLY A 175 1.10 -5.85 14.14
N ASN A 176 0.01 -5.08 14.09
CA ASN A 176 -1.24 -5.54 13.47
C ASN A 176 -1.08 -5.65 11.96
N THR A 177 -1.62 -6.73 11.38
CA THR A 177 -1.75 -6.91 9.93
C THR A 177 -3.10 -6.37 9.43
N PRO A 178 -3.29 -6.12 8.12
CA PRO A 178 -4.60 -5.77 7.57
C PRO A 178 -5.70 -6.77 7.98
N MET A 179 -5.37 -8.05 8.08
CA MET A 179 -6.29 -9.10 8.55
C MET A 179 -6.69 -8.91 10.02
N LEU A 180 -5.74 -8.61 10.90
CA LEU A 180 -6.02 -8.34 12.31
C LEU A 180 -6.92 -7.11 12.48
N LEU A 181 -6.70 -6.05 11.70
CA LEU A 181 -7.55 -4.85 11.72
C LEU A 181 -8.97 -5.14 11.24
N ALA A 182 -9.14 -5.91 10.16
CA ALA A 182 -10.46 -6.34 9.69
C ALA A 182 -11.18 -7.21 10.75
N MET A 183 -10.46 -8.14 11.40
CA MET A 183 -10.99 -9.01 12.45
C MET A 183 -11.46 -8.22 13.68
N LYS A 184 -10.62 -7.29 14.19
CA LYS A 184 -10.95 -6.45 15.35
C LYS A 184 -12.21 -5.61 15.11
N ASN A 185 -12.44 -5.18 13.86
CA ASN A 185 -13.62 -4.42 13.46
C ASN A 185 -14.79 -5.29 12.95
N LYS A 186 -14.66 -6.63 12.98
CA LYS A 186 -15.68 -7.58 12.50
C LYS A 186 -16.04 -7.42 11.01
N HIS A 187 -15.10 -6.94 10.21
CA HIS A 187 -15.25 -6.78 8.76
C HIS A 187 -14.97 -8.10 8.04
N TYR A 188 -15.88 -9.06 8.21
CA TYR A 188 -15.66 -10.44 7.76
C TYR A 188 -15.53 -10.61 6.25
N GLU A 189 -16.13 -9.73 5.44
CA GLU A 189 -15.92 -9.74 3.98
C GLU A 189 -14.49 -9.30 3.63
N CYS A 190 -13.94 -8.31 4.33
CA CYS A 190 -12.51 -7.97 4.23
C CYS A 190 -11.63 -9.17 4.62
N CYS A 191 -11.96 -9.87 5.71
CA CYS A 191 -11.21 -11.06 6.13
C CYS A 191 -11.22 -12.17 5.06
N LYS A 192 -12.38 -12.44 4.44
CA LYS A 192 -12.49 -13.42 3.36
C LYS A 192 -11.69 -12.98 2.13
N ALA A 193 -11.78 -11.71 1.75
CA ALA A 193 -11.06 -11.16 0.61
C ALA A 193 -9.53 -11.23 0.82
N LEU A 194 -9.05 -10.88 2.01
CA LEU A 194 -7.64 -11.01 2.39
C LEU A 194 -7.16 -12.46 2.35
N LEU A 195 -7.94 -13.39 2.92
CA LEU A 195 -7.60 -14.81 2.95
C LEU A 195 -7.51 -15.38 1.53
N PHE A 196 -8.46 -15.05 0.66
CA PHE A 196 -8.45 -15.46 -0.75
C PHE A 196 -7.25 -14.89 -1.52
N ARG A 197 -6.61 -13.85 -0.98
CA ARG A 197 -5.43 -13.20 -1.55
C ARG A 197 -4.14 -13.53 -0.81
N GLY A 198 -4.12 -14.62 -0.05
CA GLY A 198 -2.88 -15.13 0.55
C GLY A 198 -2.38 -14.30 1.74
N ALA A 199 -3.27 -13.59 2.43
CA ALA A 199 -2.92 -13.02 3.72
C ALA A 199 -2.64 -14.15 4.73
N ASP A 200 -1.54 -14.00 5.46
CA ASP A 200 -1.11 -14.96 6.48
C ASP A 200 -1.93 -14.74 7.76
N VAL A 201 -2.61 -15.80 8.20
CA VAL A 201 -3.51 -15.79 9.35
C VAL A 201 -2.78 -16.02 10.68
N ASP A 202 -1.51 -16.40 10.64
CA ASP A 202 -0.72 -16.81 11.79
C ASP A 202 0.26 -15.72 12.28
N ILE A 203 0.43 -14.63 11.53
CA ILE A 203 1.21 -13.47 11.96
C ILE A 203 0.62 -12.90 13.25
N ARG A 204 1.48 -12.82 14.28
CA ARG A 204 1.13 -12.30 15.59
C ARG A 204 1.53 -10.85 15.76
N ASN A 205 0.62 -10.01 16.23
CA ASN A 205 0.95 -8.65 16.64
C ASN A 205 1.73 -8.63 17.98
N ASP A 206 1.99 -7.44 18.50
CA ASP A 206 2.79 -7.27 19.73
C ASP A 206 2.02 -7.68 21.00
N HIS A 207 0.73 -7.99 20.87
CA HIS A 207 -0.13 -8.56 21.90
C HIS A 207 -0.28 -10.09 21.78
N ASP A 208 0.52 -10.74 20.93
CA ASP A 208 0.46 -12.18 20.63
C ASP A 208 -0.84 -12.62 19.93
N GLU A 209 -1.61 -11.69 19.37
CA GLU A 209 -2.85 -11.97 18.65
C GLU A 209 -2.56 -12.28 17.18
N SER A 210 -3.10 -13.39 16.66
CA SER A 210 -3.16 -13.69 15.23
C SER A 210 -4.62 -13.80 14.76
N ALA A 211 -4.86 -13.72 13.45
CA ALA A 211 -6.20 -13.87 12.91
C ALA A 211 -6.78 -15.26 13.23
N ARG A 212 -5.95 -16.31 13.22
CA ARG A 212 -6.35 -17.66 13.63
C ARG A 212 -6.73 -17.72 15.12
N LEU A 213 -5.99 -17.04 15.99
CA LEU A 213 -6.30 -16.99 17.42
C LEU A 213 -7.61 -16.23 17.68
N LEU A 214 -7.78 -15.04 17.11
CA LEU A 214 -9.01 -14.25 17.25
C LEU A 214 -10.25 -14.97 16.68
N ALA A 215 -10.08 -15.83 15.67
CA ALA A 215 -11.17 -16.64 15.15
C ALA A 215 -11.76 -17.63 16.18
N LEU A 216 -10.98 -18.05 17.18
CA LEU A 216 -11.43 -18.95 18.25
C LEU A 216 -12.43 -18.30 19.20
N ASP A 217 -12.44 -16.97 19.27
CA ASP A 217 -13.38 -16.20 20.09
C ASP A 217 -14.67 -15.84 19.35
N LEU A 218 -14.73 -16.06 18.02
CA LEU A 218 -15.92 -15.80 17.22
C LEU A 218 -17.01 -16.86 17.46
N PRO A 219 -18.31 -16.51 17.35
CA PRO A 219 -19.38 -17.48 17.39
C PRO A 219 -19.21 -18.60 16.35
N ALA A 220 -19.60 -19.83 16.68
CA ALA A 220 -19.45 -20.99 15.79
C ALA A 220 -20.21 -20.86 14.45
N GLY A 221 -21.23 -20.01 14.39
CA GLY A 221 -22.00 -19.72 13.17
C GLY A 221 -21.34 -18.74 12.21
N GLU A 222 -20.26 -18.07 12.63
CA GLU A 222 -19.55 -17.13 11.76
C GLU A 222 -18.73 -17.88 10.73
N GLY A 223 -19.09 -17.76 9.44
CA GLY A 223 -18.42 -18.47 8.36
C GLY A 223 -16.90 -18.21 8.31
N VAL A 224 -16.48 -16.99 8.69
CA VAL A 224 -15.07 -16.62 8.73
C VAL A 224 -14.28 -17.43 9.76
N ARG A 225 -14.89 -17.84 10.88
CA ARG A 225 -14.23 -18.66 11.91
C ARG A 225 -13.70 -19.95 11.31
N TYR A 226 -14.56 -20.65 10.57
CA TYR A 226 -14.19 -21.92 9.95
C TYR A 226 -13.10 -21.75 8.91
N LEU A 227 -13.21 -20.70 8.07
CA LEU A 227 -12.23 -20.39 7.03
C LEU A 227 -10.85 -20.12 7.61
N LEU A 228 -10.75 -19.25 8.63
CA LEU A 228 -9.47 -18.91 9.26
C LEU A 228 -8.88 -20.09 10.04
N TYR A 229 -9.72 -20.86 10.73
CA TYR A 229 -9.25 -22.04 11.46
C TYR A 229 -8.67 -23.12 10.53
N ARG A 230 -9.23 -23.28 9.32
CA ARG A 230 -8.80 -24.26 8.31
C ARG A 230 -7.79 -23.72 7.31
N ALA A 231 -7.47 -22.43 7.35
CA ALA A 231 -6.51 -21.83 6.44
C ALA A 231 -5.15 -22.54 6.58
N PRO A 232 -4.48 -22.87 5.47
CA PRO A 232 -3.14 -23.45 5.51
C PRO A 232 -2.17 -22.47 6.18
N THR A 233 -1.22 -22.99 6.92
CA THR A 233 -0.03 -22.23 7.34
C THR A 233 0.82 -22.01 6.10
N VAL A 234 1.11 -20.74 5.78
CA VAL A 234 1.92 -20.35 4.61
C VAL A 234 3.40 -20.34 4.98
#